data_AF-A0A182M5H5-F1
#
_entry.id   AF-A0A182M5H5-F1
#
_cell.length_a   1.000
_cell.length_b   1.000
_cell.length_c   1.000
_cell.angle_alpha   90.00
_cell.angle_beta   90.00
_cell.angle_gamma   90.00
#
_symmetry.space_group_name_H-M   'P 1'
#
loop_
_entity.id
_entity.type
_entity.pdbx_description
1 polymer ?
#
loop_
_entity_poly.entity_id
_entity_poly.type
_entity_poly.pdbx_seq_one_letter_code
_entity_poly.pdbx_strand_id
1 'polypeptide(L)'
;MDSLTYYNKSIAHAEKGSEARAIAYANRSMVCLRLELYKECLVNIRLARESNCPERLVEKLDRREAMATDKPNSSLLMPREDVKLKLSYKCHANVPQMAECLELRRNAEFGRHVVTNRKLMAGDVVMIEEPFAAKLRDDYRFSWCAHCFDWNPFTLIPCEGCTVTMYCSEECLSKAHQQYHRYECAVVRDVSRMSAKRDECGLGLHTVAKAIGLFDHDLEAMKEHLNGLDESKVDAFTMDWRTATPIDVYNTVYVLSTNQALRRRKDLTMQIFFATIIHQLMLERTELGSICATSAEKNKILFDLILRHWQISQINGIRMFHLLNSHETDLQHHAFTQFSLSTFFDLVGVHVMYCY
;
A
#
# COMPACT_ATOMS: atom_id res chain seq x y z
N MET A 1 2.08 -13.28 -20.07
CA MET A 1 1.69 -12.58 -18.82
C MET A 1 0.73 -11.44 -19.09
N ASP A 2 0.91 -10.67 -20.16
CA ASP A 2 0.06 -9.50 -20.48
C ASP A 2 -1.45 -9.81 -20.56
N SER A 3 -1.83 -10.96 -21.14
CA SER A 3 -3.23 -11.39 -21.23
C SER A 3 -3.92 -11.49 -19.86
N LEU A 4 -3.18 -11.92 -18.82
CA LEU A 4 -3.70 -12.07 -17.46
C LEU A 4 -4.08 -10.71 -16.85
N THR A 5 -3.21 -9.71 -17.04
CA THR A 5 -3.45 -8.32 -16.63
C THR A 5 -4.71 -7.76 -17.28
N TYR A 6 -4.95 -8.05 -18.57
CA TYR A 6 -6.17 -7.62 -19.25
C TYR A 6 -7.43 -8.35 -18.75
N TYR A 7 -7.34 -9.65 -18.42
CA TYR A 7 -8.47 -10.34 -17.80
C TYR A 7 -8.79 -9.78 -16.42
N ASN A 8 -7.79 -9.46 -15.60
CA ASN A 8 -7.97 -8.81 -14.30
C ASN A 8 -8.60 -7.41 -14.44
N LYS A 9 -8.16 -6.62 -15.42
CA LYS A 9 -8.82 -5.35 -15.78
C LYS A 9 -10.29 -5.57 -16.16
N SER A 10 -10.56 -6.53 -17.05
CA SER A 10 -11.93 -6.88 -17.46
C SER A 10 -12.79 -7.30 -16.27
N ILE A 11 -12.24 -8.09 -15.35
CA ILE A 11 -12.92 -8.50 -14.11
C ILE A 11 -13.23 -7.26 -13.26
N ALA A 12 -12.25 -6.40 -13.01
CA ALA A 12 -12.42 -5.19 -12.20
C ALA A 12 -13.43 -4.18 -12.76
N HIS A 13 -13.61 -4.14 -14.09
CA HIS A 13 -14.54 -3.23 -14.75
C HIS A 13 -15.93 -3.83 -15.03
N ALA A 14 -16.08 -5.15 -14.98
CA ALA A 14 -17.38 -5.80 -15.17
C ALA A 14 -18.24 -5.65 -13.92
N GLU A 15 -19.57 -5.58 -14.05
CA GLU A 15 -20.48 -5.57 -12.90
C GLU A 15 -20.47 -6.93 -12.17
N LYS A 16 -20.64 -6.92 -10.84
CA LYS A 16 -20.73 -8.14 -10.03
C LYS A 16 -21.82 -9.05 -10.56
N GLY A 17 -21.49 -10.31 -10.81
CA GLY A 17 -22.44 -11.30 -11.30
C GLY A 17 -22.83 -11.16 -12.79
N SER A 18 -22.26 -10.22 -13.54
CA SER A 18 -22.59 -10.06 -14.98
C SER A 18 -22.04 -11.18 -15.86
N GLU A 19 -22.59 -11.33 -17.07
CA GLU A 19 -22.07 -12.26 -18.10
C GLU A 19 -20.62 -11.90 -18.47
N ALA A 20 -20.29 -10.61 -18.57
CA ALA A 20 -18.94 -10.14 -18.84
C ALA A 20 -17.95 -10.59 -17.75
N ARG A 21 -18.36 -10.54 -16.47
CA ARG A 21 -17.57 -11.04 -15.34
C ARG A 21 -17.34 -12.55 -15.45
N ALA A 22 -18.39 -13.31 -15.77
CA ALA A 22 -18.30 -14.76 -15.97
C ALA A 22 -17.33 -15.12 -17.11
N ILE A 23 -17.45 -14.45 -18.27
CA ILE A 23 -16.55 -14.65 -19.42
C ILE A 23 -15.10 -14.35 -19.05
N ALA A 24 -14.85 -13.27 -18.31
CA ALA A 24 -13.49 -12.89 -17.93
C ALA A 24 -12.84 -13.92 -16.99
N TYR A 25 -13.57 -14.41 -15.98
CA TYR A 25 -13.09 -15.52 -15.14
C TYR A 25 -12.89 -16.82 -15.93
N ALA A 26 -13.82 -17.15 -16.84
CA ALA A 26 -13.68 -18.30 -17.72
C ALA A 26 -12.44 -18.19 -18.63
N ASN A 27 -12.11 -17.00 -19.12
CA ASN A 27 -10.90 -16.81 -19.92
C ASN A 27 -9.64 -16.91 -19.04
N ARG A 28 -9.66 -16.34 -17.83
CA ARG A 28 -8.56 -16.45 -16.87
C ARG A 28 -8.32 -17.91 -16.45
N SER A 29 -9.36 -18.74 -16.32
CA SER A 29 -9.20 -20.18 -16.02
C SER A 29 -8.46 -20.93 -17.13
N MET A 30 -8.65 -20.56 -18.40
CA MET A 30 -7.91 -21.13 -19.52
C MET A 30 -6.42 -20.78 -19.45
N VAL A 31 -6.07 -19.57 -19.02
CA VAL A 31 -4.67 -19.18 -18.80
C VAL A 31 -4.05 -20.04 -17.71
N CYS A 32 -4.74 -20.19 -16.58
CA CYS A 32 -4.27 -21.01 -15.45
C CYS A 32 -4.06 -22.46 -15.88
N LEU A 33 -5.01 -23.04 -16.64
CA LEU A 33 -4.91 -24.41 -17.15
C LEU A 33 -3.68 -24.61 -18.05
N ARG A 34 -3.42 -23.66 -18.96
CA ARG A 34 -2.26 -23.72 -19.88
C ARG A 34 -0.92 -23.59 -19.16
N LEU A 35 -0.91 -22.97 -17.98
CA LEU A 35 0.27 -22.85 -17.13
C LEU A 35 0.34 -23.95 -16.06
N GLU A 36 -0.56 -24.94 -16.13
CA GLU A 36 -0.65 -26.05 -15.17
C GLU A 36 -0.87 -25.55 -13.72
N LEU A 37 -1.51 -24.39 -13.58
CA LEU A 37 -1.95 -23.80 -12.32
C LEU A 37 -3.38 -24.28 -12.03
N TYR A 38 -3.51 -25.57 -11.72
CA TYR A 38 -4.79 -26.25 -11.64
C TYR A 38 -5.66 -25.76 -10.48
N LYS A 39 -5.09 -25.49 -9.30
CA LYS A 39 -5.83 -24.91 -8.16
C LYS A 39 -6.46 -23.56 -8.53
N GLU A 40 -5.69 -22.66 -9.15
CA GLU A 40 -6.11 -21.34 -9.58
C GLU A 40 -7.13 -21.45 -10.73
N CYS A 41 -6.96 -22.45 -11.61
CA CYS A 41 -7.93 -22.77 -12.65
C CYS A 41 -9.30 -23.10 -12.05
N LEU A 42 -9.35 -23.99 -11.06
CA LEU A 42 -10.58 -24.40 -10.36
C LEU A 42 -11.24 -23.22 -9.64
N VAL A 43 -10.46 -22.36 -8.98
CA VAL A 43 -10.98 -21.12 -8.37
C VAL A 43 -11.67 -20.24 -9.41
N ASN A 44 -11.05 -20.06 -10.58
CA ASN A 44 -11.63 -19.25 -11.64
C ASN A 44 -12.88 -19.88 -12.28
N ILE A 45 -12.93 -21.21 -12.39
CA ILE A 45 -14.13 -21.93 -12.85
C ILE A 45 -15.29 -21.70 -11.87
N ARG A 46 -15.03 -21.82 -10.56
CA ARG A 46 -16.02 -21.52 -9.53
C ARG A 46 -16.54 -20.08 -9.63
N LEU A 47 -15.63 -19.10 -9.68
CA LEU A 47 -15.99 -17.68 -9.79
C LEU A 47 -16.76 -17.35 -11.08
N ALA A 48 -16.45 -18.04 -12.20
CA ALA A 48 -17.21 -17.91 -13.44
C ALA A 48 -18.65 -18.42 -13.27
N ARG A 49 -18.84 -19.59 -12.63
CA ARG A 49 -20.15 -20.20 -12.38
C ARG A 49 -20.99 -19.44 -11.34
N GLU A 50 -20.35 -18.82 -10.36
CA GLU A 50 -21.00 -17.92 -9.38
C GLU A 50 -21.47 -16.60 -10.00
N SER A 51 -20.98 -16.28 -11.21
CA SER A 51 -21.47 -15.17 -12.02
C SER A 51 -22.54 -15.67 -13.02
N ASN A 52 -23.21 -14.77 -13.75
CA ASN A 52 -24.18 -15.14 -14.79
C ASN A 52 -23.48 -15.82 -15.99
N CYS A 53 -23.08 -17.08 -15.82
CA CYS A 53 -22.29 -17.84 -16.78
C CYS A 53 -23.15 -18.23 -17.99
N PRO A 54 -22.76 -17.82 -19.22
CA PRO A 54 -23.55 -18.14 -20.40
C PRO A 54 -23.44 -19.64 -20.71
N GLU A 55 -24.56 -20.25 -21.13
CA GLU A 55 -24.69 -21.69 -21.38
C GLU A 55 -23.61 -22.23 -22.34
N ARG A 56 -23.25 -21.44 -23.36
CA ARG A 56 -22.18 -21.76 -24.33
C ARG A 56 -20.79 -22.00 -23.71
N LEU A 57 -20.57 -21.60 -22.46
CA LEU A 57 -19.32 -21.81 -21.73
C LEU A 57 -19.36 -22.98 -20.76
N VAL A 58 -20.53 -23.50 -20.39
CA VAL A 58 -20.69 -24.54 -19.36
C VAL A 58 -19.88 -25.79 -19.72
N GLU A 59 -20.11 -26.37 -20.90
CA GLU A 59 -19.37 -27.56 -21.35
C GLU A 59 -17.85 -27.33 -21.41
N LYS A 60 -17.44 -26.12 -21.79
CA LYS A 60 -16.01 -25.76 -21.83
C LYS A 60 -15.41 -25.69 -20.44
N LEU A 61 -16.15 -25.20 -19.44
CA LEU A 61 -15.70 -25.14 -18.06
C LEU A 61 -15.66 -26.54 -17.44
N ASP A 62 -16.65 -27.38 -17.70
CA ASP A 62 -16.71 -28.77 -17.19
C ASP A 62 -15.53 -29.60 -17.69
N ARG A 63 -15.20 -29.49 -18.99
CA ARG A 63 -14.02 -30.15 -19.56
C ARG A 63 -12.73 -29.67 -18.89
N ARG A 64 -12.59 -28.37 -18.62
CA ARG A 64 -11.39 -27.81 -17.97
C ARG A 64 -11.30 -28.23 -16.50
N GLU A 65 -12.43 -28.28 -15.79
CA GLU A 65 -12.49 -28.77 -14.42
C GLU A 65 -12.01 -30.22 -14.37
N ALA A 66 -12.54 -31.10 -15.23
CA ALA A 66 -12.10 -32.49 -15.31
C ALA A 66 -10.60 -32.63 -15.64
N MET A 67 -10.03 -31.72 -16.45
CA MET A 67 -8.60 -31.69 -16.73
C MET A 67 -7.74 -31.22 -15.55
N ALA A 68 -8.29 -30.40 -14.65
CA ALA A 68 -7.58 -29.77 -13.53
C ALA A 68 -7.72 -30.53 -12.20
N THR A 69 -8.83 -31.24 -12.01
CA THR A 69 -9.11 -32.01 -10.79
C THR A 69 -8.03 -33.07 -10.54
N ASP A 70 -7.59 -33.17 -9.28
CA ASP A 70 -6.57 -34.10 -8.79
C ASP A 70 -5.21 -34.01 -9.50
N LYS A 71 -4.92 -32.88 -10.18
CA LYS A 71 -3.61 -32.62 -10.78
C LYS A 71 -2.70 -31.82 -9.84
N PRO A 72 -1.40 -32.15 -9.79
CA PRO A 72 -0.43 -31.34 -9.08
C PRO A 72 -0.19 -30.01 -9.83
N ASN A 73 -0.19 -28.88 -9.12
CA ASN A 73 0.17 -27.60 -9.71
C ASN A 73 1.64 -27.58 -10.17
N SER A 74 1.91 -26.81 -11.23
CA SER A 74 3.30 -26.48 -11.60
C SER A 74 4.00 -25.67 -10.52
N SER A 75 5.33 -25.75 -10.50
CA SER A 75 6.20 -24.94 -9.64
C SER A 75 6.35 -23.49 -10.12
N LEU A 76 5.55 -23.02 -11.07
CA LEU A 76 5.61 -21.61 -11.52
C LEU A 76 5.16 -20.62 -10.44
N LEU A 77 4.32 -21.09 -9.51
CA LEU A 77 3.92 -20.38 -8.29
C LEU A 77 4.67 -20.91 -7.08
N MET A 78 5.97 -21.21 -7.21
CA MET A 78 6.77 -21.53 -6.01
C MET A 78 6.53 -20.40 -5.00
N PRO A 79 6.09 -20.72 -3.77
CA PRO A 79 6.12 -19.74 -2.70
C PRO A 79 7.50 -19.12 -2.76
N ARG A 80 7.59 -17.79 -2.72
CA ARG A 80 8.86 -17.19 -2.35
C ARG A 80 9.30 -17.95 -1.11
N GLU A 81 10.52 -18.48 -1.10
CA GLU A 81 11.09 -18.86 0.19
C GLU A 81 10.96 -17.58 1.01
N ASP A 82 10.11 -17.62 2.03
CA ASP A 82 9.98 -16.56 3.00
C ASP A 82 11.31 -16.55 3.75
N VAL A 83 12.32 -15.94 3.12
CA VAL A 83 13.60 -15.66 3.75
C VAL A 83 13.26 -14.62 4.80
N LYS A 84 12.87 -15.12 5.98
CA LYS A 84 12.60 -14.29 7.12
C LYS A 84 13.93 -13.69 7.53
N LEU A 85 14.16 -12.48 7.06
CA LEU A 85 15.35 -11.72 7.39
C LEU A 85 15.40 -11.53 8.89
N LYS A 86 16.61 -11.59 9.42
CA LYS A 86 16.91 -11.39 10.83
C LYS A 86 18.02 -10.36 10.91
N LEU A 87 17.99 -9.57 11.97
CA LEU A 87 19.09 -8.66 12.25
C LEU A 87 20.39 -9.46 12.36
N SER A 88 21.45 -8.98 11.70
CA SER A 88 22.79 -9.55 11.80
C SER A 88 23.38 -9.39 13.20
N TYR A 89 22.86 -8.43 13.96
CA TYR A 89 23.33 -8.07 15.30
C TYR A 89 22.18 -8.11 16.30
N LYS A 90 22.53 -8.04 17.58
CA LYS A 90 21.55 -7.97 18.67
C LYS A 90 20.66 -6.73 18.48
N CYS A 91 19.36 -6.90 18.75
CA CYS A 91 18.40 -5.82 18.65
C CYS A 91 18.61 -4.75 19.74
N HIS A 92 18.29 -3.51 19.40
CA HIS A 92 18.28 -2.39 20.32
C HIS A 92 17.25 -2.62 21.43
N ALA A 93 17.53 -2.12 22.64
CA ALA A 93 16.72 -2.37 23.83
C ALA A 93 15.26 -1.93 23.62
N ASN A 94 15.04 -0.74 23.08
CA ASN A 94 13.71 -0.13 22.91
C ASN A 94 13.18 -0.21 21.47
N VAL A 95 14.00 -0.70 20.52
CA VAL A 95 13.66 -0.72 19.08
C VAL A 95 14.01 -2.12 18.52
N PRO A 96 13.17 -3.14 18.75
CA PRO A 96 13.49 -4.53 18.40
C PRO A 96 13.81 -4.74 16.91
N GLN A 97 13.26 -3.90 16.04
CA GLN A 97 13.50 -3.89 14.61
C GLN A 97 14.85 -3.30 14.18
N MET A 98 15.62 -2.72 15.10
CA MET A 98 16.88 -2.04 14.81
C MET A 98 18.04 -2.74 15.53
N ALA A 99 19.20 -2.84 14.89
CA ALA A 99 20.41 -3.33 15.52
C ALA A 99 20.91 -2.35 16.59
N GLU A 100 21.43 -2.88 17.71
CA GLU A 100 21.94 -2.08 18.84
C GLU A 100 23.17 -1.23 18.46
N CYS A 101 23.83 -1.54 17.35
CA CYS A 101 24.98 -0.80 16.86
C CYS A 101 24.62 0.47 16.08
N LEU A 102 23.33 0.76 15.88
CA LEU A 102 22.86 2.00 15.27
C LEU A 102 22.55 3.03 16.36
N GLU A 103 23.02 4.26 16.16
CA GLU A 103 22.82 5.40 17.05
C GLU A 103 22.23 6.57 16.27
N LEU A 104 21.17 7.19 16.80
CA LEU A 104 20.68 8.44 16.26
C LEU A 104 21.54 9.60 16.73
N ARG A 105 21.89 10.49 15.81
CA ARG A 105 22.54 11.76 16.10
C ARG A 105 21.84 12.90 15.36
N ARG A 106 22.15 14.12 15.79
CA ARG A 106 21.69 15.34 15.13
C ARG A 106 22.83 16.33 14.99
N ASN A 107 22.95 16.96 13.83
CA ASN A 107 23.86 18.09 13.63
C ASN A 107 23.24 19.12 12.65
N ALA A 108 23.94 20.24 12.45
CA ALA A 108 23.47 21.32 11.60
C ALA A 108 23.52 21.00 10.09
N GLU A 109 24.34 20.04 9.68
CA GLU A 109 24.57 19.68 8.27
C GLU A 109 23.54 18.68 7.75
N PHE A 110 23.35 17.57 8.45
CA PHE A 110 22.47 16.47 8.05
C PHE A 110 21.12 16.47 8.77
N GLY A 111 20.94 17.33 9.78
CA GLY A 111 19.79 17.21 10.66
C GLY A 111 19.85 15.91 11.46
N ARG A 112 18.72 15.20 11.56
CA ARG A 112 18.65 13.86 12.18
C ARG A 112 19.30 12.84 11.24
N HIS A 113 20.20 12.03 11.76
CA HIS A 113 20.91 11.02 10.99
C HIS A 113 21.29 9.83 11.88
N VAL A 114 21.40 8.65 11.27
CA VAL A 114 21.82 7.43 11.96
C VAL A 114 23.30 7.20 11.69
N VAL A 115 24.07 6.90 12.74
CA VAL A 115 25.45 6.46 12.66
C VAL A 115 25.58 5.06 13.23
N THR A 116 26.73 4.43 13.01
CA THR A 116 27.05 3.17 13.67
C THR A 116 28.28 3.30 14.56
N ASN A 117 28.29 2.56 15.67
CA ASN A 117 29.44 2.46 16.58
C ASN A 117 30.37 1.29 16.25
N ARG A 118 30.13 0.60 15.13
CA ARG A 118 30.99 -0.50 14.68
C ARG A 118 31.15 -0.50 13.17
N LYS A 119 32.11 -1.29 12.70
CA LYS A 119 32.22 -1.61 11.27
C LYS A 119 31.10 -2.56 10.86
N LEU A 120 30.38 -2.19 9.81
CA LEU A 120 29.38 -3.02 9.12
C LEU A 120 30.02 -3.65 7.87
N MET A 121 29.54 -4.84 7.52
CA MET A 121 29.97 -5.58 6.33
C MET A 121 28.85 -5.61 5.30
N ALA A 122 29.21 -5.73 4.02
CA ALA A 122 28.22 -5.89 2.98
C ALA A 122 27.35 -7.12 3.24
N GLY A 123 26.03 -6.97 3.13
CA GLY A 123 25.06 -8.01 3.47
C GLY A 123 24.54 -7.98 4.92
N ASP A 124 25.10 -7.15 5.81
CA ASP A 124 24.55 -7.00 7.15
C ASP A 124 23.15 -6.38 7.14
N VAL A 125 22.23 -6.99 7.88
CA VAL A 125 20.88 -6.47 8.11
C VAL A 125 20.86 -5.75 9.45
N VAL A 126 20.76 -4.42 9.40
CA VAL A 126 20.82 -3.56 10.60
C VAL A 126 19.49 -2.95 11.01
N MET A 127 18.47 -3.04 10.16
CA MET A 127 17.11 -2.58 10.45
C MET A 127 16.10 -3.37 9.60
N ILE A 128 14.95 -3.73 10.19
CA ILE A 128 13.83 -4.43 9.54
C ILE A 128 12.52 -3.77 9.96
N GLU A 129 12.07 -2.77 9.21
CA GLU A 129 10.87 -2.01 9.55
C GLU A 129 9.62 -2.54 8.84
N GLU A 130 8.42 -2.09 9.19
CA GLU A 130 7.19 -2.28 8.41
C GLU A 130 6.56 -0.91 8.14
N PRO A 131 5.93 -0.67 6.97
CA PRO A 131 5.31 0.61 6.69
C PRO A 131 4.06 0.84 7.51
N PHE A 132 3.98 2.04 8.10
CA PHE A 132 2.72 2.59 8.58
C PHE A 132 1.75 2.69 7.41
N ALA A 133 2.16 3.21 6.26
CA ALA A 133 1.31 3.34 5.08
C ALA A 133 2.08 2.90 3.84
N ALA A 134 1.49 2.01 3.03
CA ALA A 134 2.05 1.57 1.76
C ALA A 134 0.94 1.47 0.73
N LYS A 135 1.27 1.75 -0.54
CA LYS A 135 0.31 1.72 -1.64
C LYS A 135 0.94 1.12 -2.87
N LEU A 136 0.17 0.30 -3.59
CA LEU A 136 0.57 -0.19 -4.90
C LEU A 136 0.60 0.95 -5.92
N ARG A 137 1.70 1.01 -6.68
CA ARG A 137 1.78 1.82 -7.90
C ARG A 137 0.79 1.30 -8.94
N ASP A 138 0.32 2.20 -9.79
CA ASP A 138 -0.76 1.97 -10.77
C ASP A 138 -0.52 0.81 -11.72
N ASP A 139 0.74 0.54 -12.08
CA ASP A 139 1.15 -0.55 -12.94
C ASP A 139 0.99 -1.93 -12.30
N TYR A 140 0.92 -2.02 -10.96
CA TYR A 140 0.81 -3.28 -10.22
C TYR A 140 -0.62 -3.67 -9.80
N ARG A 141 -1.60 -2.76 -9.92
CA ARG A 141 -2.99 -2.91 -9.41
C ARG A 141 -3.77 -4.14 -9.91
N PHE A 142 -3.34 -4.74 -11.02
CA PHE A 142 -3.98 -5.90 -11.65
C PHE A 142 -3.10 -7.15 -11.61
N SER A 143 -2.04 -7.15 -10.81
CA SER A 143 -1.18 -8.32 -10.62
C SER A 143 -0.82 -8.59 -9.16
N TRP A 144 -1.02 -7.60 -8.30
CA TRP A 144 -0.68 -7.64 -6.88
C TRP A 144 -1.90 -7.35 -6.03
N CYS A 145 -1.96 -7.94 -4.84
CA CYS A 145 -2.98 -7.63 -3.86
C CYS A 145 -2.78 -6.20 -3.32
N ALA A 146 -3.83 -5.38 -3.34
CA ALA A 146 -3.81 -4.01 -2.82
C ALA A 146 -3.76 -3.91 -1.28
N HIS A 147 -3.69 -5.04 -0.57
CA HIS A 147 -3.59 -5.09 0.89
C HIS A 147 -2.28 -5.73 1.36
N CYS A 148 -2.04 -7.01 1.06
CA CYS A 148 -0.84 -7.70 1.51
C CYS A 148 0.37 -7.46 0.61
N PHE A 149 0.20 -6.85 -0.57
CA PHE A 149 1.26 -6.70 -1.56
C PHE A 149 1.89 -8.02 -2.01
N ASP A 150 1.15 -9.13 -1.93
CA ASP A 150 1.57 -10.37 -2.57
C ASP A 150 1.24 -10.34 -4.05
N TRP A 151 2.18 -10.83 -4.83
CA TRP A 151 1.95 -11.09 -6.23
C TRP A 151 1.05 -12.32 -6.37
N ASN A 152 -0.19 -12.11 -6.81
CA ASN A 152 -1.14 -13.18 -7.02
C ASN A 152 -2.09 -12.86 -8.18
N PRO A 153 -1.59 -12.74 -9.42
CA PRO A 153 -2.39 -12.24 -10.54
C PRO A 153 -3.46 -13.23 -11.02
N PHE A 154 -3.44 -14.49 -10.56
CA PHE A 154 -4.31 -15.54 -11.06
C PHE A 154 -5.64 -15.64 -10.33
N THR A 155 -5.70 -15.18 -9.08
CA THR A 155 -6.91 -15.30 -8.24
C THR A 155 -7.39 -13.97 -7.66
N LEU A 156 -6.86 -12.83 -8.11
CA LEU A 156 -7.35 -11.52 -7.66
C LEU A 156 -8.86 -11.38 -7.84
N ILE A 157 -9.53 -10.88 -6.81
CA ILE A 157 -10.93 -10.45 -6.81
C ILE A 157 -10.99 -8.93 -6.75
N PRO A 158 -11.89 -8.26 -7.50
CA PRO A 158 -11.93 -6.81 -7.53
C PRO A 158 -12.71 -6.25 -6.35
N CYS A 159 -12.39 -5.01 -5.96
CA CYS A 159 -13.35 -4.20 -5.22
C CYS A 159 -14.56 -3.89 -6.11
N GLU A 160 -15.77 -4.16 -5.60
CA GLU A 160 -17.01 -3.93 -6.34
C GLU A 160 -17.42 -2.44 -6.39
N GLY A 161 -16.77 -1.57 -5.62
CA GLY A 161 -17.11 -0.14 -5.54
C GLY A 161 -16.24 0.82 -6.36
N CYS A 162 -14.99 0.47 -6.69
CA CYS A 162 -14.04 1.44 -7.27
C CYS A 162 -13.40 1.07 -8.61
N THR A 163 -13.46 -0.21 -9.04
CA THR A 163 -12.75 -0.74 -10.22
C THR A 163 -11.24 -0.49 -10.25
N VAL A 164 -10.62 -0.03 -9.14
CA VAL A 164 -9.19 0.33 -9.06
C VAL A 164 -8.37 -0.70 -8.29
N THR A 165 -8.91 -1.22 -7.18
CA THR A 165 -8.20 -2.15 -6.30
C THR A 165 -8.68 -3.58 -6.49
N MET A 166 -7.76 -4.53 -6.32
CA MET A 166 -8.05 -5.95 -6.30
C MET A 166 -7.31 -6.63 -5.13
N TYR A 167 -7.83 -7.76 -4.67
CA TYR A 167 -7.35 -8.45 -3.48
C TYR A 167 -7.16 -9.94 -3.75
N CYS A 168 -6.24 -10.61 -3.06
CA CYS A 168 -6.01 -12.04 -3.23
C CYS A 168 -7.09 -12.91 -2.56
N SER A 169 -7.84 -12.36 -1.60
CA SER A 169 -8.87 -13.04 -0.83
C SER A 169 -9.92 -12.06 -0.29
N GLU A 170 -11.08 -12.59 0.09
CA GLU A 170 -12.12 -11.85 0.80
C GLU A 170 -11.62 -11.30 2.15
N GLU A 171 -10.69 -12.01 2.80
CA GLU A 171 -10.05 -11.54 4.04
C GLU A 171 -9.23 -10.28 3.79
N CYS A 172 -8.39 -10.25 2.75
CA CYS A 172 -7.62 -9.05 2.39
C CYS A 172 -8.53 -7.89 1.98
N LEU A 173 -9.62 -8.17 1.25
CA LEU A 173 -10.61 -7.16 0.90
C LEU A 173 -11.27 -6.56 2.17
N SER A 174 -11.72 -7.43 3.07
CA SER A 174 -12.37 -7.04 4.33
C SER A 174 -11.44 -6.22 5.23
N LYS A 175 -10.19 -6.68 5.44
CA LYS A 175 -9.18 -5.95 6.21
C LYS A 175 -8.86 -4.59 5.58
N ALA A 176 -8.68 -4.53 4.26
CA ALA A 176 -8.45 -3.27 3.57
C ALA A 176 -9.63 -2.30 3.76
N HIS A 177 -10.87 -2.78 3.58
CA HIS A 177 -12.07 -1.98 3.79
C HIS A 177 -12.16 -1.44 5.22
N GLN A 178 -11.97 -2.30 6.22
CA GLN A 178 -12.00 -1.91 7.63
C GLN A 178 -10.91 -0.88 7.96
N GLN A 179 -9.69 -1.06 7.45
CA GLN A 179 -8.57 -0.21 7.85
C GLN A 179 -8.52 1.13 7.11
N TYR A 180 -8.82 1.17 5.81
CA TYR A 180 -8.60 2.39 5.00
C TYR A 180 -9.52 2.50 3.78
N HIS A 181 -9.79 1.41 3.08
CA HIS A 181 -10.41 1.45 1.75
C HIS A 181 -11.85 1.97 1.80
N ARG A 182 -12.52 1.88 2.95
CA ARG A 182 -13.83 2.50 3.21
C ARG A 182 -13.90 3.98 2.81
N TYR A 183 -12.86 4.76 3.09
CA TYR A 183 -12.79 6.18 2.75
C TYR A 183 -12.12 6.46 1.40
N GLU A 184 -11.41 5.49 0.84
CA GLU A 184 -10.74 5.63 -0.45
C GLU A 184 -11.62 5.19 -1.62
N CYS A 185 -12.51 4.22 -1.43
CA CYS A 185 -13.18 3.49 -2.50
C CYS A 185 -13.84 4.43 -3.52
N ALA A 186 -14.62 5.41 -3.05
CA ALA A 186 -15.35 6.32 -3.94
C ALA A 186 -14.51 7.47 -4.53
N VAL A 187 -13.25 7.61 -4.12
CA VAL A 187 -12.37 8.75 -4.47
C VAL A 187 -11.07 8.33 -5.16
N VAL A 188 -10.60 7.10 -4.96
CA VAL A 188 -9.27 6.63 -5.37
C VAL A 188 -9.05 6.73 -6.88
N ARG A 189 -10.11 6.54 -7.68
CA ARG A 189 -10.04 6.67 -9.15
C ARG A 189 -9.72 8.11 -9.55
N ASP A 190 -10.40 9.08 -8.96
CA ASP A 190 -10.21 10.49 -9.27
C ASP A 190 -8.87 10.99 -8.74
N VAL A 191 -8.50 10.60 -7.51
CA VAL A 191 -7.17 10.88 -6.95
C VAL A 191 -6.06 10.34 -7.85
N SER A 192 -6.17 9.11 -8.33
CA SER A 192 -5.16 8.53 -9.23
C SER A 192 -5.03 9.29 -10.54
N ARG A 193 -6.14 9.81 -11.10
CA ARG A 193 -6.15 10.59 -12.35
C ARG A 193 -5.57 11.99 -12.18
N MET A 194 -5.87 12.66 -11.06
CA MET A 194 -5.27 13.96 -10.72
C MET A 194 -3.75 13.86 -10.60
N SER A 195 -3.28 12.69 -10.18
CA SER A 195 -1.90 12.41 -9.79
C SER A 195 -1.08 11.70 -10.85
N ALA A 196 -1.47 11.73 -12.13
CA ALA A 196 -0.81 11.01 -13.23
C ALA A 196 0.71 11.30 -13.43
N LYS A 197 1.30 12.24 -12.67
CA LYS A 197 2.75 12.47 -12.57
C LYS A 197 3.32 12.53 -11.13
N ARG A 198 2.49 12.33 -10.10
CA ARG A 198 2.80 12.53 -8.68
C ARG A 198 2.11 11.46 -7.83
N ASP A 199 2.72 10.27 -7.79
CA ASP A 199 2.25 9.09 -7.04
C ASP A 199 1.99 9.39 -5.54
N GLU A 200 2.60 10.47 -5.03
CA GLU A 200 2.60 10.85 -3.62
C GLU A 200 1.21 11.23 -3.06
N CYS A 201 0.36 11.86 -3.86
CA CYS A 201 -1.00 12.24 -3.44
C CYS A 201 -1.84 11.02 -3.02
N GLY A 202 -1.64 9.91 -3.72
CA GLY A 202 -2.33 8.66 -3.42
C GLY A 202 -1.91 8.06 -2.08
N LEU A 203 -0.64 8.22 -1.69
CA LEU A 203 -0.13 7.77 -0.39
C LEU A 203 -0.62 8.66 0.74
N GLY A 204 -0.65 9.98 0.55
CA GLY A 204 -1.19 10.91 1.54
C GLY A 204 -2.65 10.61 1.93
N LEU A 205 -3.52 10.41 0.93
CA LEU A 205 -4.90 9.98 1.17
C LEU A 205 -4.97 8.64 1.92
N HIS A 206 -4.13 7.68 1.53
CA HIS A 206 -4.08 6.37 2.17
C HIS A 206 -3.69 6.46 3.65
N THR A 207 -2.68 7.28 3.97
CA THR A 207 -2.27 7.55 5.36
C THR A 207 -3.40 8.17 6.17
N VAL A 208 -4.15 9.13 5.62
CA VAL A 208 -5.32 9.72 6.29
C VAL A 208 -6.40 8.68 6.56
N ALA A 209 -6.77 7.89 5.55
CA ALA A 209 -7.80 6.88 5.67
C ALA A 209 -7.42 5.81 6.71
N LYS A 210 -6.16 5.35 6.70
CA LYS A 210 -5.62 4.41 7.68
C LYS A 210 -5.61 5.01 9.08
N ALA A 211 -5.21 6.27 9.23
CA ALA A 211 -5.23 6.96 10.50
C ALA A 211 -6.64 7.05 11.08
N ILE A 212 -7.65 7.43 10.28
CA ILE A 212 -9.05 7.44 10.73
C ILE A 212 -9.50 6.04 11.18
N GLY A 213 -9.08 4.98 10.47
CA GLY A 213 -9.34 3.59 10.87
C GLY A 213 -8.72 3.21 12.22
N LEU A 214 -7.58 3.79 12.60
CA LEU A 214 -6.94 3.55 13.91
C LEU A 214 -7.70 4.17 15.08
N PHE A 215 -8.46 5.23 14.85
CA PHE A 215 -9.33 5.86 15.86
C PHE A 215 -10.75 5.28 15.81
N ASP A 216 -10.90 4.01 15.43
CA ASP A 216 -12.20 3.32 15.31
C ASP A 216 -13.23 4.09 14.47
N HIS A 217 -12.77 4.80 13.44
CA HIS A 217 -13.60 5.65 12.58
C HIS A 217 -14.20 6.89 13.29
N ASP A 218 -13.71 7.24 14.48
CA ASP A 218 -14.13 8.41 15.26
C ASP A 218 -13.21 9.61 15.00
N LEU A 219 -13.69 10.51 14.13
CA LEU A 219 -12.98 11.74 13.80
C LEU A 219 -12.92 12.74 14.97
N GLU A 220 -13.84 12.66 15.95
CA GLU A 220 -13.77 13.49 17.15
C GLU A 220 -12.65 13.03 18.07
N ALA A 221 -12.56 11.73 18.36
CA ALA A 221 -11.49 11.16 19.16
C ALA A 221 -10.11 11.45 18.54
N MET A 222 -9.99 11.31 17.21
CA MET A 222 -8.78 11.69 16.48
C MET A 222 -8.46 13.18 16.62
N LYS A 223 -9.47 14.06 16.53
CA LYS A 223 -9.30 15.51 16.68
C LYS A 223 -8.83 15.87 18.09
N GLU A 224 -9.47 15.32 19.13
CA GLU A 224 -9.11 15.55 20.53
C GLU A 224 -7.67 15.10 20.82
N HIS A 225 -7.31 13.91 20.35
CA HIS A 225 -5.96 13.36 20.47
C HIS A 225 -4.91 14.28 19.82
N LEU A 226 -5.14 14.69 18.57
CA LEU A 226 -4.19 15.54 17.84
C LEU A 226 -4.09 16.96 18.41
N ASN A 227 -5.20 17.52 18.93
CA ASN A 227 -5.17 18.82 19.60
C ASN A 227 -4.41 18.78 20.93
N GLY A 228 -4.42 17.63 21.62
CA GLY A 228 -3.66 17.39 22.85
C GLY A 228 -2.21 16.94 22.64
N LEU A 229 -1.81 16.63 21.41
CA LEU A 229 -0.49 16.10 21.10
C LEU A 229 0.59 17.19 21.16
N ASP A 230 1.55 17.03 22.07
CA ASP A 230 2.76 17.84 22.06
C ASP A 230 3.73 17.32 21.00
N GLU A 231 3.63 17.84 19.77
CA GLU A 231 4.46 17.43 18.62
C GLU A 231 5.97 17.49 18.96
N SER A 232 6.41 18.35 19.87
CA SER A 232 7.84 18.50 20.24
C SER A 232 8.40 17.34 21.07
N LYS A 233 7.51 16.54 21.69
CA LYS A 233 7.86 15.36 22.49
C LYS A 233 7.72 14.06 21.73
N VAL A 234 7.16 14.09 20.52
CA VAL A 234 7.02 12.89 19.70
C VAL A 234 8.34 12.62 18.99
N ASP A 235 8.96 11.50 19.34
CA ASP A 235 10.20 11.07 18.72
C ASP A 235 10.21 9.55 18.56
N ALA A 236 10.15 9.11 17.30
CA ALA A 236 10.24 7.71 16.89
C ALA A 236 11.46 7.00 17.47
N PHE A 237 12.54 7.70 17.77
CA PHE A 237 13.79 7.09 18.22
C PHE A 237 13.89 6.91 19.73
N THR A 238 13.13 7.68 20.50
CA THR A 238 13.10 7.55 21.97
C THR A 238 11.88 6.78 22.47
N MET A 239 10.88 6.58 21.60
CA MET A 239 9.73 5.72 21.84
C MET A 239 10.16 4.27 22.11
N ASP A 240 9.49 3.62 23.08
CA ASP A 240 9.63 2.18 23.27
C ASP A 240 8.69 1.43 22.32
N TRP A 241 9.26 0.88 21.25
CA TRP A 241 8.53 0.15 20.22
C TRP A 241 8.00 -1.21 20.69
N ARG A 242 8.42 -1.68 21.87
CA ARG A 242 7.85 -2.91 22.45
C ARG A 242 6.45 -2.68 23.00
N THR A 243 6.15 -1.46 23.41
CA THR A 243 4.89 -1.08 24.06
C THR A 243 4.09 -0.06 23.25
N ALA A 244 4.67 0.49 22.18
CA ALA A 244 4.03 1.47 21.32
C ALA A 244 2.70 0.93 20.78
N THR A 245 1.63 1.70 20.98
CA THR A 245 0.34 1.43 20.36
C THR A 245 0.35 1.86 18.89
N PRO A 246 -0.60 1.39 18.06
CA PRO A 246 -0.75 1.90 16.69
C PRO A 246 -0.94 3.42 16.60
N ILE A 247 -1.55 4.04 17.61
CA ILE A 247 -1.71 5.50 17.70
C ILE A 247 -0.36 6.16 18.00
N ASP A 248 0.47 5.59 18.88
CA ASP A 248 1.83 6.09 19.14
C ASP A 248 2.67 6.07 17.86
N VAL A 249 2.59 4.97 17.09
CA VAL A 249 3.24 4.88 15.77
C VAL A 249 2.66 5.92 14.80
N TYR A 250 1.35 6.16 14.80
CA TYR A 250 0.79 7.22 13.96
C TYR A 250 1.29 8.62 14.36
N ASN A 251 1.49 8.88 15.65
CA ASN A 251 2.01 10.18 16.10
C ASN A 251 3.38 10.45 15.49
N THR A 252 4.25 9.43 15.40
CA THR A 252 5.58 9.59 14.77
C THR A 252 5.47 9.92 13.29
N VAL A 253 4.46 9.38 12.60
CA VAL A 253 4.15 9.71 11.19
C VAL A 253 3.56 11.12 11.05
N TYR A 254 2.70 11.55 11.98
CA TYR A 254 2.04 12.84 11.94
C TYR A 254 3.01 14.02 12.07
N VAL A 255 4.09 13.85 12.83
CA VAL A 255 5.14 14.87 13.05
C VAL A 255 6.25 14.85 12.00
N LEU A 256 6.15 14.01 10.98
CA LEU A 256 7.12 13.97 9.88
C LEU A 256 7.18 15.31 9.12
N SER A 257 8.33 15.55 8.50
CA SER A 257 8.62 16.84 7.88
C SER A 257 7.71 17.11 6.68
N THR A 258 6.97 18.22 6.71
CA THR A 258 6.17 18.67 5.56
C THR A 258 6.98 19.53 4.58
N ASN A 259 8.08 20.11 5.06
CA ASN A 259 8.86 21.17 4.43
C ASN A 259 8.01 22.36 3.94
N GLN A 260 6.84 22.59 4.54
CA GLN A 260 5.89 23.60 4.07
C GLN A 260 6.53 25.00 3.95
N ALA A 261 7.33 25.41 4.93
CA ALA A 261 8.01 26.71 4.94
C ALA A 261 9.09 26.86 3.85
N LEU A 262 9.61 25.75 3.31
CA LEU A 262 10.66 25.74 2.28
C LEU A 262 10.08 25.69 0.85
N ARG A 263 8.77 25.45 0.71
CA ARG A 263 8.11 25.30 -0.59
C ARG A 263 7.85 26.65 -1.23
N ARG A 264 7.94 26.70 -2.57
CA ARG A 264 7.57 27.90 -3.34
C ARG A 264 6.07 28.13 -3.22
N ARG A 265 5.66 29.40 -3.26
CA ARG A 265 4.22 29.78 -3.22
C ARG A 265 3.38 29.03 -4.25
N LYS A 266 3.88 28.89 -5.49
CA LYS A 266 3.20 28.13 -6.56
C LYS A 266 2.95 26.67 -6.18
N ASP A 267 3.91 26.01 -5.54
CA ASP A 267 3.79 24.61 -5.14
C ASP A 267 2.77 24.47 -4.00
N LEU A 268 2.80 25.39 -3.04
CA LEU A 268 1.81 25.44 -1.95
C LEU A 268 0.39 25.67 -2.48
N THR A 269 0.20 26.62 -3.40
CA THR A 269 -1.11 26.87 -4.02
C THR A 269 -1.63 25.63 -4.74
N MET A 270 -0.75 24.91 -5.45
CA MET A 270 -1.12 23.67 -6.13
C MET A 270 -1.54 22.58 -5.14
N GLN A 271 -0.79 22.41 -4.04
CA GLN A 271 -1.14 21.44 -2.99
C GLN A 271 -2.46 21.78 -2.30
N ILE A 272 -2.70 23.05 -1.98
CA ILE A 272 -3.97 23.50 -1.41
C ILE A 272 -5.11 23.19 -2.37
N PHE A 273 -4.98 23.54 -3.65
CA PHE A 273 -6.01 23.32 -4.67
C PHE A 273 -6.44 21.84 -4.76
N PHE A 274 -5.49 20.92 -4.86
CA PHE A 274 -5.80 19.50 -4.94
C PHE A 274 -6.24 18.91 -3.59
N ALA A 275 -5.73 19.41 -2.46
CA ALA A 275 -6.24 19.03 -1.13
C ALA A 275 -7.70 19.43 -0.99
N THR A 276 -8.10 20.59 -1.51
CA THR A 276 -9.50 21.03 -1.58
C THR A 276 -10.34 20.07 -2.42
N ILE A 277 -9.84 19.64 -3.58
CA ILE A 277 -10.57 18.66 -4.42
C ILE A 277 -10.74 17.33 -3.68
N ILE A 278 -9.66 16.79 -3.09
CA ILE A 278 -9.73 15.50 -2.36
C ILE A 278 -10.69 15.60 -1.18
N HIS A 279 -10.60 16.68 -0.40
CA HIS A 279 -11.48 16.96 0.72
C HIS A 279 -12.95 17.02 0.27
N GLN A 280 -13.25 17.78 -0.79
CA GLN A 280 -14.60 17.86 -1.35
C GLN A 280 -15.11 16.48 -1.81
N LEU A 281 -14.27 15.70 -2.51
CA LEU A 281 -14.63 14.34 -2.94
C LEU A 281 -14.91 13.40 -1.77
N MET A 282 -14.13 13.50 -0.69
CA MET A 282 -14.34 12.71 0.53
C MET A 282 -15.65 13.10 1.22
N LEU A 283 -15.96 14.40 1.31
CA LEU A 283 -17.23 14.87 1.88
C LEU A 283 -18.44 14.44 1.04
N GLU A 284 -18.35 14.52 -0.28
CA GLU A 284 -19.48 14.20 -1.17
C GLU A 284 -19.76 12.70 -1.29
N ARG A 285 -18.74 11.86 -1.14
CA ARG A 285 -18.82 10.44 -1.57
C ARG A 285 -18.52 9.42 -0.47
N THR A 286 -18.29 9.89 0.75
CA THR A 286 -18.14 9.03 1.92
C THR A 286 -19.02 9.55 3.05
N GLU A 287 -19.21 8.75 4.07
CA GLU A 287 -19.93 9.12 5.29
C GLU A 287 -19.28 10.30 6.04
N LEU A 288 -18.02 10.63 5.75
CA LEU A 288 -17.32 11.78 6.33
C LEU A 288 -18.04 13.09 6.03
N GLY A 289 -18.80 13.18 4.93
CA GLY A 289 -19.65 14.33 4.63
C GLY A 289 -20.64 14.62 5.75
N SER A 290 -21.39 13.60 6.15
CA SER A 290 -22.38 13.71 7.23
C SER A 290 -21.72 14.01 8.58
N ILE A 291 -20.58 13.38 8.88
CA ILE A 291 -19.82 13.58 10.11
C ILE A 291 -19.30 15.01 10.20
N CYS A 292 -18.69 15.52 9.12
CA CYS A 292 -18.10 16.87 9.08
C CYS A 292 -19.16 17.97 8.97
N ALA A 293 -20.35 17.69 8.44
CA ALA A 293 -21.45 18.66 8.42
C ALA A 293 -21.91 19.08 9.83
N THR A 294 -21.69 18.21 10.84
CA THR A 294 -22.06 18.48 12.23
C THR A 294 -21.05 19.36 12.98
N SER A 295 -19.84 19.57 12.46
CA SER A 295 -18.79 20.31 13.14
C SER A 295 -17.79 20.93 12.16
N ALA A 296 -17.70 22.26 12.18
CA ALA A 296 -16.71 23.01 11.40
C ALA A 296 -15.26 22.60 11.76
N GLU A 297 -15.01 22.20 13.01
CA GLU A 297 -13.70 21.71 13.44
C GLU A 297 -13.37 20.35 12.83
N LYS A 298 -14.34 19.42 12.76
CA LYS A 298 -14.17 18.12 12.07
C LYS A 298 -13.90 18.31 10.58
N ASN A 299 -14.62 19.25 9.96
CA ASN A 299 -14.41 19.60 8.57
C ASN A 299 -12.98 20.13 8.33
N LYS A 300 -12.53 21.04 9.21
CA LYS A 300 -11.18 21.64 9.15
C LYS A 300 -10.09 20.60 9.38
N ILE A 301 -10.17 19.77 10.43
CA ILE A 301 -9.13 18.78 10.73
C ILE A 301 -8.99 17.76 9.59
N LEU A 302 -10.08 17.37 8.92
CA LEU A 302 -10.02 16.51 7.75
C LEU A 302 -9.20 17.16 6.62
N PHE A 303 -9.46 18.43 6.33
CA PHE A 303 -8.69 19.17 5.32
C PHE A 303 -7.21 19.29 5.70
N ASP A 304 -6.93 19.66 6.95
CA ASP A 304 -5.57 19.83 7.47
C ASP A 304 -4.79 18.50 7.40
N LEU A 305 -5.44 17.38 7.72
CA LEU A 305 -4.86 16.03 7.60
C LEU A 305 -4.54 15.67 6.15
N ILE A 306 -5.44 15.93 5.20
CA ILE A 306 -5.21 15.67 3.77
C ILE A 306 -4.00 16.46 3.27
N LEU A 307 -3.95 17.77 3.57
CA LEU A 307 -2.84 18.62 3.15
C LEU A 307 -1.52 18.20 3.80
N ARG A 308 -1.52 17.95 5.11
CA ARG A 308 -0.33 17.54 5.88
C ARG A 308 0.22 16.22 5.36
N HIS A 309 -0.60 15.17 5.28
CA HIS A 309 -0.13 13.85 4.85
C HIS A 309 0.27 13.80 3.39
N TRP A 310 -0.33 14.63 2.54
CA TRP A 310 0.21 14.78 1.19
C TRP A 310 1.58 15.46 1.18
N GLN A 311 1.81 16.50 1.98
CA GLN A 311 3.14 17.10 2.09
C GLN A 311 4.17 16.13 2.66
N ILE A 312 3.79 15.36 3.68
CA ILE A 312 4.63 14.31 4.28
C ILE A 312 5.01 13.27 3.23
N SER A 313 4.05 12.73 2.49
CA SER A 313 4.31 11.69 1.48
C SER A 313 5.29 12.12 0.37
N GLN A 314 5.41 13.43 0.09
CA GLN A 314 6.34 13.96 -0.92
C GLN A 314 7.79 14.02 -0.46
N ILE A 315 8.03 14.09 0.85
CA ILE A 315 9.38 14.29 1.42
C ILE A 315 9.87 13.01 2.09
N ASN A 316 8.96 12.28 2.72
CA ASN A 316 9.25 11.12 3.56
C ASN A 316 8.86 9.80 2.87
N GLY A 317 8.13 9.87 1.74
CA GLY A 317 7.72 8.69 1.00
C GLY A 317 8.88 8.05 0.24
N ILE A 318 9.04 6.74 0.38
CA ILE A 318 10.08 5.96 -0.30
C ILE A 318 9.42 5.07 -1.35
N ARG A 319 9.99 5.05 -2.56
CA ARG A 319 9.59 4.10 -3.59
C ARG A 319 10.23 2.74 -3.30
N MET A 320 9.41 1.77 -2.95
CA MET A 320 9.86 0.39 -2.84
C MET A 320 9.91 -0.24 -4.22
N PHE A 321 11.08 -0.73 -4.61
CA PHE A 321 11.24 -1.56 -5.80
C PHE A 321 11.24 -3.01 -5.35
N HIS A 322 10.30 -3.81 -5.88
CA HIS A 322 10.45 -5.25 -5.79
C HIS A 322 11.58 -5.65 -6.72
N LEU A 323 12.65 -6.24 -6.15
CA LEU A 323 13.56 -7.09 -6.91
C LEU A 323 12.75 -8.31 -7.34
N LEU A 324 12.05 -8.20 -8.46
CA LEU A 324 11.71 -9.38 -9.23
C LEU A 324 13.06 -9.96 -9.65
N ASN A 325 13.29 -11.26 -9.41
CA ASN A 325 14.36 -11.98 -10.08
C ASN A 325 14.10 -11.84 -11.58
N SER A 326 14.66 -10.80 -12.19
CA SER A 326 14.73 -10.69 -13.63
C SER A 326 15.73 -11.74 -14.07
N HIS A 327 15.27 -12.68 -14.90
CA HIS A 327 16.18 -13.43 -15.74
C HIS A 327 16.95 -12.41 -16.59
N GLU A 328 18.21 -12.18 -16.23
CA GLU A 328 19.39 -11.63 -16.94
C GLU A 328 19.29 -10.56 -18.06
N THR A 329 18.14 -10.09 -18.55
CA THR A 329 18.12 -9.22 -19.74
C THR A 329 17.70 -7.76 -19.52
N ASP A 330 17.18 -7.37 -18.36
CA ASP A 330 16.71 -5.98 -18.12
C ASP A 330 17.64 -5.12 -17.23
N LEU A 331 18.84 -5.61 -16.90
CA LEU A 331 19.79 -4.87 -16.06
C LEU A 331 20.39 -3.60 -16.72
N GLN A 332 20.14 -3.35 -18.02
CA GLN A 332 20.77 -2.24 -18.74
C GLN A 332 20.01 -0.90 -18.68
N HIS A 333 18.81 -0.84 -18.10
CA HIS A 333 18.04 0.43 -18.02
C HIS A 333 17.67 0.88 -16.60
N HIS A 334 18.12 0.16 -15.57
CA HIS A 334 17.93 0.59 -14.19
C HIS A 334 19.09 1.51 -13.77
N ALA A 335 18.91 2.80 -14.04
CA ALA A 335 19.71 3.84 -13.42
C ALA A 335 19.53 3.75 -11.89
N PHE A 336 20.50 3.16 -11.21
CA PHE A 336 20.66 3.23 -9.77
C PHE A 336 20.69 4.71 -9.38
N THR A 337 19.58 5.19 -8.83
CA THR A 337 19.50 6.55 -8.33
C THR A 337 20.19 6.56 -6.97
N GLN A 338 21.40 7.11 -6.96
CA GLN A 338 22.12 7.50 -5.76
C GLN A 338 21.23 8.47 -4.98
N PHE A 339 20.63 8.03 -3.87
CA PHE A 339 19.98 8.94 -2.93
C PHE A 339 21.02 9.44 -1.93
N SER A 340 21.03 10.75 -1.73
CA SER A 340 21.77 11.41 -0.65
C SER A 340 21.34 10.83 0.70
N LEU A 341 22.30 10.52 1.57
CA LEU A 341 22.11 10.01 2.95
C LEU A 341 21.18 10.87 3.81
N SER A 342 20.85 12.10 3.40
CA SER A 342 19.94 13.02 4.09
C SER A 342 18.45 12.69 3.98
N THR A 343 18.04 11.74 3.13
CA THR A 343 16.61 11.41 2.86
C THR A 343 16.17 10.07 3.46
N PHE A 344 17.01 9.43 4.28
CA PHE A 344 16.87 8.01 4.61
C PHE A 344 16.05 7.67 5.85
N PHE A 345 15.62 8.62 6.69
CA PHE A 345 15.22 8.27 8.07
C PHE A 345 13.88 8.84 8.57
N ASP A 346 12.97 9.16 7.66
CA ASP A 346 11.54 9.28 7.99
C ASP A 346 10.82 7.98 7.57
N LEU A 347 11.36 6.86 8.07
CA LEU A 347 11.05 5.51 7.61
C LEU A 347 9.72 5.03 8.17
N VAL A 348 8.91 4.50 7.26
CA VAL A 348 7.96 3.44 7.55
C VAL A 348 7.83 2.61 6.27
N GLY A 349 8.43 1.42 6.25
CA GLY A 349 8.50 0.50 5.10
C GLY A 349 9.17 -0.84 5.46
N VAL A 350 8.86 -1.94 4.76
CA VAL A 350 9.65 -3.18 4.86
C VAL A 350 10.97 -2.95 4.19
N HIS A 351 11.92 -2.48 5.00
CA HIS A 351 13.26 -2.16 4.56
C HIS A 351 14.25 -3.13 5.14
N VAL A 352 15.14 -3.58 4.25
CA VAL A 352 16.34 -4.32 4.59
C VAL A 352 17.46 -3.38 4.24
N MET A 353 18.02 -2.71 5.24
CA MET A 353 19.14 -1.82 5.01
C MET A 353 20.39 -2.68 4.84
N TYR A 354 20.82 -2.88 3.59
CA TYR A 354 22.11 -3.49 3.26
C TYR A 354 23.19 -2.41 3.24
N CYS A 355 24.33 -2.66 3.88
CA CYS A 355 25.55 -1.94 3.52
C CYS A 355 26.04 -2.44 2.14
N TYR A 356 26.37 -1.51 1.25
CA TYR A 356 27.13 -1.78 0.02
C TYR A 356 28.59 -1.39 0.23
#